data_AF-A0ABD3KTS9-F1
#
_entry.id   AF-A0ABD3KTS9-F1
#
_cell.length_a   1.000
_cell.length_b   1.000
_cell.length_c   1.000
_cell.angle_alpha   90.00
_cell.angle_beta   90.00
_cell.angle_gamma   90.00
#
_symmetry.space_group_name_H-M   'P 1'
#
loop_
_entity.id
_entity.type
_entity.pdbx_description
1 polymer ?
#
loop_
_entity_poly.entity_id
_entity_poly.type
_entity_poly.pdbx_seq_one_letter_code
_entity_poly.pdbx_strand_id
1 'polypeptide(L)' 'MAVKVQIDLNTNDQKHRTTARTIAATAANGLRSVQFVGEGGRVLEVIAASIDAPKVVEKIRGNAGLRGASLIKVEQI' A
#
# COMPACT_ATOMS: atom_id res chain seq x y z
N MET A 1 -13.67 -1.53 14.05
CA MET A 1 -13.73 -1.73 12.59
C MET A 1 -12.36 -1.38 12.03
N ALA A 2 -11.81 -2.22 11.16
CA ALA A 2 -10.56 -1.99 10.47
C ALA A 2 -10.82 -2.01 8.95
N VAL A 3 -9.84 -1.55 8.19
CA VAL A 3 -9.87 -1.50 6.73
C VAL A 3 -8.64 -2.24 6.23
N LYS A 4 -8.87 -3.19 5.31
CA LYS A 4 -7.85 -3.86 4.52
C LYS A 4 -7.78 -3.22 3.14
N VAL A 5 -6.59 -2.79 2.76
CA VAL A 5 -6.30 -2.15 1.47
C VAL A 5 -5.22 -2.94 0.76
N GLN A 6 -5.45 -3.24 -0.52
CA GLN A 6 -4.49 -3.92 -1.38
C GLN A 6 -4.11 -3.01 -2.54
N ILE A 7 -2.81 -2.77 -2.71
CA ILE A 7 -2.23 -1.86 -3.71
C ILE A 7 -1.22 -2.65 -4.53
N ASP A 8 -1.43 -2.74 -5.84
CA ASP A 8 -0.42 -3.27 -6.75
C ASP A 8 0.66 -2.19 -6.94
N LEU A 9 1.92 -2.53 -6.70
CA LEU A 9 3.03 -1.60 -6.85
C LEU A 9 3.63 -1.63 -8.27
N ASN A 10 3.24 -2.61 -9.09
CA ASN A 10 3.77 -2.90 -10.42
C ASN A 10 5.31 -2.87 -10.50
N THR A 11 5.98 -3.32 -9.43
CA THR A 11 7.44 -3.38 -9.33
C THR A 11 7.86 -4.55 -8.43
N ASN A 12 9.07 -5.08 -8.68
CA ASN A 12 9.76 -6.00 -7.79
C ASN A 12 10.97 -5.36 -7.10
N ASP A 13 11.27 -4.09 -7.39
CA ASP A 13 12.40 -3.36 -6.81
C ASP A 13 12.23 -3.21 -5.29
N GLN A 14 13.16 -3.80 -4.53
CA GLN A 14 13.11 -3.78 -3.07
C GLN A 14 13.13 -2.35 -2.50
N LYS A 15 13.87 -1.44 -3.15
CA LYS A 15 13.94 -0.03 -2.75
C LYS A 15 12.58 0.63 -2.84
N HIS A 16 11.92 0.52 -3.99
CA HIS A 16 10.61 1.14 -4.22
C HIS A 16 9.52 0.52 -3.34
N ARG A 17 9.58 -0.81 -3.14
CA ARG A 17 8.67 -1.53 -2.23
C ARG A 17 8.80 -1.03 -0.78
N THR A 18 10.03 -0.87 -0.30
CA THR A 18 10.28 -0.33 1.04
C THR A 18 9.71 1.08 1.18
N THR A 19 9.93 1.96 0.19
CA THR A 19 9.35 3.31 0.19
C THR A 19 7.83 3.29 0.17
N ALA A 20 7.21 2.46 -0.67
CA ALA A 20 5.76 2.33 -0.73
C ALA A 20 5.16 1.82 0.59
N ARG A 21 5.80 0.83 1.21
CA ARG A 21 5.44 0.35 2.55
C ARG A 21 5.50 1.48 3.59
N THR A 22 6.57 2.27 3.60
CA THR A 22 6.71 3.41 4.53
C THR A 22 5.59 4.43 4.30
N ILE A 23 5.31 4.79 3.04
CA ILE A 23 4.23 5.74 2.70
C ILE A 23 2.88 5.22 3.21
N ALA A 24 2.56 3.95 2.96
CA ALA A 24 1.30 3.36 3.40
C ALA A 24 1.21 3.26 4.93
N ALA A 25 2.30 2.85 5.60
CA ALA A 25 2.35 2.75 7.05
C ALA A 25 2.19 4.11 7.73
N THR A 26 2.83 5.17 7.21
CA THR A 26 2.70 6.53 7.73
C THR A 26 1.34 7.16 7.46
N ALA A 27 0.69 6.80 6.35
CA ALA A 27 -0.65 7.30 6.02
C ALA A 27 -1.78 6.56 6.75
N ALA A 28 -1.53 5.34 7.21
CA ALA A 28 -2.46 4.54 7.98
C ALA A 28 -2.60 5.07 9.41
N ASN A 29 -3.82 5.31 9.86
CA ASN A 29 -4.11 5.60 11.25
C ASN A 29 -4.53 4.31 11.98
N GLY A 30 -3.92 4.04 13.14
CA GLY A 30 -4.11 2.76 13.85
C GLY A 30 -3.68 1.56 13.01
N LEU A 31 -2.50 1.65 12.37
CA LEU A 31 -1.91 0.56 11.59
C LEU A 31 -1.84 -0.72 12.42
N ARG A 32 -2.39 -1.81 11.90
CA ARG A 32 -2.33 -3.15 12.51
C ARG A 32 -1.34 -4.05 11.81
N SER A 33 -1.34 -4.05 10.48
CA SER A 33 -0.41 -4.85 9.68
C SER A 33 -0.10 -4.18 8.36
N VAL A 34 1.11 -4.40 7.85
CA VAL A 34 1.50 -4.04 6.49
C VAL A 34 2.47 -5.10 5.97
N GLN A 35 2.10 -5.74 4.86
CA GLN A 35 2.82 -6.88 4.31
C GLN A 35 2.75 -6.89 2.79
N PHE A 36 3.72 -7.50 2.15
CA PHE A 36 3.69 -7.74 0.71
C PHE A 36 3.04 -9.11 0.47
N VAL A 37 2.00 -9.12 -0.36
CA VAL A 37 1.24 -10.31 -0.76
C VAL A 37 1.26 -10.46 -2.28
N GLY A 38 0.68 -11.56 -2.77
CA GLY A 38 0.62 -11.88 -4.19
C GLY A 38 1.92 -12.46 -4.74
N GLU A 39 1.81 -13.10 -5.90
CA GLU A 39 2.93 -13.75 -6.58
C GLU A 39 3.99 -12.71 -6.98
N GLY A 40 5.21 -12.86 -6.46
CA GLY A 40 6.31 -11.90 -6.61
C GLY A 40 6.40 -10.81 -5.53
N GLY A 41 5.45 -10.73 -4.59
CA GLY A 41 5.46 -9.71 -3.53
C GLY A 41 5.33 -8.28 -4.07
N ARG A 42 4.57 -8.14 -5.16
CA ARG A 42 4.25 -6.89 -5.86
C ARG A 42 3.02 -6.17 -5.29
N VAL A 43 2.18 -6.87 -4.53
CA VAL A 43 0.99 -6.28 -3.91
C VAL A 43 1.32 -5.91 -2.48
N LEU A 44 1.06 -4.67 -2.10
CA LEU A 44 1.14 -4.20 -0.73
C LEU A 44 -0.26 -4.31 -0.08
N GLU A 45 -0.36 -5.12 0.96
CA GLU A 45 -1.55 -5.24 1.79
C GLU A 45 -1.36 -4.46 3.09
N VAL A 46 -2.33 -3.63 3.43
CA VAL A 46 -2.32 -2.74 4.59
C VAL A 46 -3.61 -2.93 5.37
N ILE A 47 -3.48 -3.22 6.66
CA ILE A 47 -4.60 -3.32 7.59
C ILE A 47 -4.47 -2.23 8.64
N ALA A 48 -5.45 -1.34 8.72
CA ALA A 48 -5.44 -0.19 9.64
C ALA A 48 -6.83 0.12 10.17
N ALA A 49 -6.95 0.94 11.22
CA ALA A 49 -8.26 1.41 11.68
C ALA A 49 -8.90 2.34 10.63
N SER A 50 -8.11 3.24 10.04
CA SER A 50 -8.51 4.03 8.88
C SER A 50 -7.32 4.32 7.97
N ILE A 51 -7.57 4.42 6.67
CA ILE A 51 -6.55 4.71 5.67
C ILE A 51 -7.20 5.32 4.43
N ASP A 52 -6.59 6.39 3.93
CA ASP A 52 -7.00 7.05 2.68
C ASP A 52 -6.30 6.37 1.49
N ALA A 53 -6.86 5.25 1.06
CA ALA A 53 -6.29 4.41 -0.01
C ALA A 53 -5.95 5.20 -1.29
N PRO A 54 -6.84 6.03 -1.88
CA PRO A 54 -6.51 6.76 -3.11
C PRO A 54 -5.34 7.73 -2.90
N LYS A 55 -5.33 8.49 -1.79
CA LYS A 55 -4.23 9.41 -1.46
C LYS A 55 -2.90 8.68 -1.25
N VAL A 56 -2.93 7.48 -0.67
CA VAL A 56 -1.74 6.63 -0.52
C VAL A 56 -1.21 6.19 -1.88
N VAL A 57 -2.08 5.74 -2.79
CA VAL A 57 -1.66 5.36 -4.16
C VAL A 57 -1.05 6.55 -4.89
N GLU A 58 -1.64 7.74 -4.80
CA GLU A 58 -1.08 8.96 -5.39
C GLU A 58 0.31 9.29 -4.84
N LYS A 59 0.50 9.20 -3.52
CA LYS A 59 1.82 9.39 -2.89
C LYS A 59 2.82 8.33 -3.34
N ILE A 60 2.41 7.08 -3.49
CA ILE A 60 3.28 6.01 -3.99
C ILE A 60 3.71 6.31 -5.42
N ARG A 61 2.78 6.73 -6.29
CA ARG A 61 3.08 7.12 -7.68
C ARG A 61 4.08 8.26 -7.78
N GLY A 62 3.88 9.31 -6.98
CA GLY A 62 4.74 10.51 -7.02
C GLY A 62 6.07 10.34 -6.28
N ASN A 63 6.04 9.74 -5.09
CA ASN A 63 7.16 9.75 -4.14
C ASN A 63 8.03 8.48 -4.22
N ALA A 64 7.45 7.34 -4.57
CA ALA A 64 8.21 6.10 -4.80
C ALA A 64 8.58 5.90 -6.29
N GLY A 65 8.20 6.83 -7.18
CA GLY A 65 8.41 6.71 -8.63
C GLY A 65 7.59 5.61 -9.30
N LEU A 66 6.62 5.04 -8.59
CA LEU A 66 5.83 3.90 -9.04
C LEU A 66 4.59 4.34 -9.81
N ARG A 67 4.79 4.91 -10.99
CA ARG A 67 3.69 5.42 -11.84
C ARG A 67 2.63 4.37 -12.16
N GLY A 68 3.01 3.09 -12.20
CA GLY A 68 2.11 1.96 -12.42
C GLY A 68 1.33 1.50 -11.18
N ALA A 69 1.61 2.05 -9.99
CA ALA A 69 0.96 1.60 -8.77
C ALA A 69 -0.55 1.84 -8.84
N SER A 70 -1.36 0.87 -8.45
CA SER A 70 -2.82 0.93 -8.59
C SER A 70 -3.52 0.30 -7.39
N LEU A 71 -4.65 0.90 -7.01
CA LEU A 71 -5.48 0.35 -5.96
C LEU A 71 -6.21 -0.89 -6.49
N ILE A 72 -6.04 -2.04 -5.84
CA ILE A 72 -6.71 -3.29 -6.21
C ILE A 72 -8.06 -3.37 -5.51
N LYS A 73 -8.05 -3.27 -4.17
CA LYS A 73 -9.23 -3.51 -3.34
C LYS A 73 -9.15 -2.74 -2.03
N VAL A 74 -10.31 -2.29 -1.55
CA VAL A 74 -10.53 -1.77 -0.21
C VAL A 74 -11.69 -2.56 0.41
N GLU A 75 -11.47 -3.12 1.58
CA GLU A 75 -12.44 -3.96 2.28
C GLU A 75 -12.49 -3.60 3.77
N GLN A 76 -13.68 -3.49 4.36
CA GLN A 76 -13.82 -3.31 5.81
C GLN A 76 -13.81 -4.68 6.50
N ILE A 77 -13.05 -4.82 7.58
CA ILE A 77 -12.89 -6.04 8.38
C ILE A 77 -13.00 -5.78 9.89
#